data_AF-A0ABD2JKN8-F1
#
_entry.id   AF-A0ABD2JKN8-F1
#
_cell.length_a   1.000
_cell.length_b   1.000
_cell.length_c   1.000
_cell.angle_alpha   90.00
_cell.angle_beta   90.00
_cell.angle_gamma   90.00
#
_symmetry.space_group_name_H-M   'P 1'
#
loop_
_entity.id
_entity.type
_entity.pdbx_description
1 polymer ?
#
loop_
_entity_poly.entity_id
_entity_poly.type
_entity_poly.pdbx_seq_one_letter_code
_entity_poly.pdbx_strand_id
1 'polypeptide(L)'
;MSAHYRSQINRLCAEAADVLGDQKTFEIPARPQGTPDNVFSSNVRTQIKSLNNEMEDVSEVTNELSNATEKWMTLRSSMTGAERTVDNPLYDTFVAQTDYHNVLADLRKYFKSLRNQKRALEAVIPGQVAPVTPIPSSAPLMHLPKTELPTFAGDYAPPPQIVPNVINHTLARFVNFLTKIFPISQNTPIFRNHIHFLKILMCLCIHSPVLQHLYQHSIPRFTIDRTPSQLYHR
;
A
#
# COMPACT_ATOMS: atom_id res chain seq x y z
N MET A 1 18.01 -26.99 4.72
CA MET A 1 18.17 -26.69 3.27
C MET A 1 18.20 -25.20 2.97
N SER A 2 17.66 -24.35 3.86
CA SER A 2 17.67 -22.89 3.68
C SER A 2 19.00 -22.16 3.94
N ALA A 3 20.07 -22.88 4.33
CA ALA A 3 21.30 -22.25 4.81
C ALA A 3 21.94 -21.28 3.81
N HIS A 4 21.95 -21.64 2.52
CA HIS A 4 22.45 -20.77 1.46
C HIS A 4 21.67 -19.46 1.36
N TYR A 5 20.33 -19.52 1.37
CA TYR A 5 19.49 -18.33 1.32
C TYR A 5 19.67 -17.43 2.55
N ARG A 6 19.76 -18.02 3.75
CA ARG A 6 20.03 -17.27 4.99
C ARG A 6 21.38 -16.55 4.92
N SER A 7 22.42 -17.23 4.45
CA SER A 7 23.75 -16.63 4.25
C SER A 7 23.71 -15.50 3.21
N GLN A 8 22.99 -15.70 2.10
CA GLN A 8 22.84 -14.70 1.05
C GLN A 8 22.10 -13.46 1.56
N ILE A 9 20.99 -13.65 2.28
CA ILE A 9 20.19 -12.55 2.85
C ILE A 9 21.01 -11.79 3.88
N ASN A 10 21.79 -12.46 4.74
CA ASN A 10 22.68 -11.77 5.69
C ASN A 10 23.72 -10.89 4.97
N ARG A 11 24.36 -11.42 3.92
CA ARG A 11 25.31 -10.64 3.11
C ARG A 11 24.64 -9.41 2.50
N LEU A 12 23.48 -9.60 1.88
CA LEU A 12 22.72 -8.52 1.24
C LEU A 12 22.16 -7.51 2.24
N CYS A 13 21.84 -7.92 3.46
CA CYS A 13 21.45 -7.01 4.53
C CYS A 13 22.61 -6.15 5.01
N ALA A 14 23.83 -6.69 5.07
CA ALA A 14 25.01 -5.90 5.39
C ALA A 14 25.29 -4.85 4.31
N GLU A 15 25.27 -5.26 3.04
CA GLU A 15 25.43 -4.35 1.89
C GLU A 15 24.33 -3.27 1.86
N ALA A 16 23.08 -3.66 2.11
CA ALA A 16 21.98 -2.72 2.24
C ALA A 16 22.15 -1.75 3.41
N ALA A 17 22.71 -2.21 4.54
CA ALA A 17 22.99 -1.36 5.68
C ALA A 17 24.07 -0.31 5.36
N ASP A 18 25.07 -0.66 4.55
CA ASP A 18 26.08 0.29 4.08
C ASP A 18 25.46 1.38 3.19
N VAL A 19 24.60 0.99 2.24
CA VAL A 19 23.84 1.92 1.39
C VAL A 19 22.90 2.81 2.20
N LEU A 20 22.21 2.25 3.20
CA LEU A 20 21.33 3.00 4.08
C LEU A 20 22.09 3.90 5.07
N GLY A 21 23.35 3.58 5.38
CA GLY A 21 24.24 4.35 6.23
C GLY A 21 24.78 5.61 5.56
N ASP A 22 24.98 5.57 4.23
CA ASP A 22 25.47 6.70 3.42
C ASP A 22 24.40 7.23 2.45
N GLN A 23 23.20 7.51 2.97
CA GLN A 23 22.11 8.05 2.14
C GLN A 23 22.46 9.43 1.59
N LYS A 24 22.57 9.51 0.27
CA LYS A 24 22.80 10.77 -0.45
C LYS A 24 21.51 11.56 -0.56
N THR A 25 21.64 12.85 -0.31
CA THR A 25 20.56 13.83 -0.54
C THR A 25 20.99 14.78 -1.65
N PHE A 26 20.15 14.90 -2.66
CA PHE A 26 20.34 15.81 -3.78
C PHE A 26 19.41 17.00 -3.59
N GLU A 27 19.96 18.08 -3.05
CA GLU A 27 19.23 19.32 -2.83
C GLU A 27 18.93 20.06 -4.14
N ILE A 28 17.82 20.79 -4.15
CA ILE A 28 17.48 21.66 -5.28
C ILE A 28 18.43 22.86 -5.25
N PRO A 29 19.30 23.05 -6.27
CA PRO A 29 20.23 24.16 -6.25
C PRO A 29 19.49 25.48 -6.41
N ALA A 30 19.70 26.41 -5.48
CA ALA A 30 19.29 27.80 -5.66
C ALA A 30 20.11 28.40 -6.81
N ARG A 31 19.45 29.10 -7.74
CA ARG A 31 20.15 29.79 -8.82
C ARG A 31 20.99 30.93 -8.24
N PRO A 32 22.34 30.89 -8.33
CA PRO A 32 23.16 32.00 -7.88
C PRO A 32 22.97 33.20 -8.81
N GLN A 33 22.86 34.40 -8.23
CA GLN A 33 22.72 35.63 -9.02
C GLN A 33 23.88 35.77 -10.00
N GLY A 34 23.57 36.09 -11.26
CA GLY A 34 24.57 36.25 -12.33
C GLY A 34 25.04 34.95 -13.00
N THR A 35 24.53 33.78 -12.60
CA THR A 35 24.88 32.51 -13.28
C THR A 35 24.12 32.38 -14.60
N PRO A 36 24.81 32.20 -15.75
CA PRO A 36 24.16 31.93 -17.02
C PRO A 36 23.30 30.65 -17.00
N ASP A 37 22.15 30.68 -17.69
CA ASP A 37 21.19 29.57 -17.72
C ASP A 37 21.81 28.23 -18.15
N ASN A 38 22.76 28.27 -19.08
CA ASN A 38 23.47 27.09 -19.57
C ASN A 38 24.36 26.44 -18.50
N VAL A 39 25.07 27.24 -17.70
CA VAL A 39 25.93 26.77 -16.61
C VAL A 39 25.08 26.17 -15.49
N PHE A 40 24.01 26.87 -15.10
CA PHE A 40 23.07 26.38 -14.11
C PHE A 40 22.42 25.05 -14.54
N SER A 41 21.90 24.99 -15.77
CA SER A 41 21.28 23.77 -16.31
C SER A 41 22.26 22.62 -16.44
N SER A 42 23.52 22.89 -16.80
CA SER A 42 24.58 21.87 -16.86
C SER A 42 24.88 21.26 -15.48
N ASN A 43 24.93 22.10 -14.44
CA ASN A 43 25.14 21.65 -13.07
C ASN A 43 23.98 20.78 -12.57
N VAL A 44 22.73 21.19 -12.81
CA VAL A 44 21.54 20.40 -12.46
C VAL A 44 21.56 19.05 -13.21
N ARG A 45 21.91 19.02 -14.49
CA ARG A 45 22.03 17.76 -15.26
C ARG A 45 23.11 16.83 -14.70
N THR A 46 24.22 17.38 -14.21
CA THR A 46 25.27 16.58 -13.56
C THR A 46 24.79 15.99 -12.24
N GLN A 47 24.04 16.75 -11.43
CA GLN A 47 23.39 16.23 -10.22
C GLN A 47 22.37 15.14 -10.55
N ILE A 48 21.55 15.31 -11.59
CA ILE A 48 20.60 14.28 -12.05
C ILE A 48 21.33 13.00 -12.47
N LYS A 49 22.48 13.10 -13.15
CA LYS A 49 23.30 11.92 -13.49
C LYS A 49 23.78 11.19 -12.23
N SER A 50 24.35 11.92 -11.26
CA SER A 50 24.78 11.31 -10.00
C SER A 50 23.63 10.67 -9.23
N LEU A 51 22.45 11.29 -9.25
CA LEU A 51 21.24 10.75 -8.66
C LEU A 51 20.79 9.47 -9.37
N ASN A 52 20.85 9.41 -10.71
CA ASN A 52 20.47 8.21 -11.45
C ASN A 52 21.38 7.03 -11.12
N ASN A 53 22.69 7.26 -10.98
CA ASN A 53 23.62 6.20 -10.56
C ASN A 53 23.26 5.69 -9.16
N GLU A 54 23.03 6.60 -8.22
CA GLU A 54 22.60 6.22 -6.85
C GLU A 54 21.27 5.45 -6.87
N MET A 55 20.32 5.84 -7.72
CA MET A 55 19.07 5.11 -7.89
C MET A 55 19.30 3.70 -8.45
N GLU A 56 20.23 3.52 -9.38
CA GLU A 56 20.59 2.23 -9.96
C GLU A 56 21.18 1.31 -8.87
N ASP A 57 22.15 1.80 -8.11
CA ASP A 57 22.79 1.08 -7.00
C ASP A 57 21.75 0.63 -5.95
N VAL A 58 20.91 1.56 -5.48
CA VAL A 58 19.85 1.25 -4.50
C VAL A 58 18.84 0.26 -5.07
N SER A 59 18.48 0.41 -6.35
CA SER A 59 17.55 -0.49 -7.03
C SER A 59 18.11 -1.90 -7.14
N GLU A 60 19.38 -2.05 -7.49
CA GLU A 60 20.07 -3.34 -7.59
C GLU A 60 20.03 -4.08 -6.25
N VAL A 61 20.53 -3.45 -5.18
CA VAL A 61 20.54 -4.05 -3.82
C VAL A 61 19.12 -4.40 -3.36
N THR A 62 18.14 -3.52 -3.61
CA THR A 62 16.73 -3.79 -3.27
C THR A 62 16.18 -5.02 -4.00
N ASN A 63 16.50 -5.15 -5.28
CA ASN A 63 16.04 -6.26 -6.12
C ASN A 63 16.72 -7.56 -5.73
N GLU A 64 18.03 -7.56 -5.49
CA GLU A 64 18.76 -8.74 -5.04
C GLU A 64 18.21 -9.27 -3.71
N LEU A 65 18.04 -8.37 -2.72
CA LEU A 65 17.51 -8.74 -1.41
C LEU A 65 16.05 -9.22 -1.50
N SER A 66 15.22 -8.58 -2.32
CA SER A 66 13.84 -9.02 -2.55
C SER A 66 13.79 -10.41 -3.20
N ASN A 67 14.62 -10.64 -4.23
CA ASN A 67 14.69 -11.91 -4.95
C ASN A 67 15.20 -13.05 -4.06
N ALA A 68 16.24 -12.82 -3.26
CA ALA A 68 16.76 -13.81 -2.32
C ALA A 68 15.70 -14.20 -1.28
N THR A 69 14.98 -13.20 -0.76
CA THR A 69 13.88 -13.40 0.19
C THR A 69 12.73 -14.18 -0.44
N GLU A 70 12.33 -13.83 -1.67
CA GLU A 70 11.25 -14.54 -2.38
C GLU A 70 11.61 -16.00 -2.63
N LYS A 71 12.81 -16.28 -3.18
CA LYS A 71 13.29 -17.65 -3.39
C LYS A 71 13.32 -18.45 -2.09
N TRP A 72 13.71 -17.83 -0.99
CA TRP A 72 13.69 -18.48 0.31
C TRP A 72 12.28 -18.83 0.78
N MET A 73 11.33 -17.91 0.62
CA MET A 73 9.93 -18.13 0.95
C MET A 73 9.28 -19.20 0.06
N THR A 74 9.63 -19.23 -1.23
CA THR A 74 9.21 -20.29 -2.15
C THR A 74 9.73 -21.64 -1.69
N LEU A 75 11.04 -21.77 -1.39
CA LEU A 75 11.62 -23.01 -0.84
C LEU A 75 10.85 -23.45 0.40
N ARG A 76 10.59 -22.53 1.32
CA ARG A 76 9.86 -22.85 2.56
C ARG A 76 8.45 -23.35 2.27
N SER A 77 7.76 -22.74 1.31
CA SER A 77 6.42 -23.17 0.93
C SER A 77 6.39 -24.56 0.29
N SER A 78 7.48 -24.97 -0.37
CA SER A 78 7.60 -26.30 -0.97
C SER A 78 8.11 -27.39 -0.02
N MET A 79 8.73 -27.02 1.12
CA MET A 79 9.22 -27.99 2.10
C MET A 79 8.08 -28.70 2.84
N THR A 80 8.17 -30.03 2.93
CA THR A 80 7.17 -30.89 3.59
C THR A 80 7.83 -31.89 4.54
N GLY A 81 7.05 -32.48 5.46
CA GLY A 81 7.50 -33.55 6.34
C GLY A 81 8.71 -33.19 7.23
N ALA A 82 9.69 -34.09 7.27
CA ALA A 82 10.85 -34.00 8.16
C ALA A 82 11.74 -32.78 7.87
N GLU A 83 11.88 -32.39 6.60
CA GLU A 83 12.68 -31.23 6.20
C GLU A 83 12.15 -29.95 6.84
N ARG A 84 10.81 -29.77 6.81
CA ARG A 84 10.15 -28.60 7.38
C ARG A 84 10.31 -28.56 8.90
N THR A 85 10.21 -29.70 9.58
CA THR A 85 10.37 -29.78 11.04
C THR A 85 11.77 -29.36 11.49
N VAL A 86 12.80 -29.69 10.70
CA VAL A 86 14.18 -29.30 10.97
C VAL A 86 14.46 -27.83 10.62
N ASP A 87 13.89 -27.32 9.52
CA ASP A 87 14.21 -25.98 9.00
C ASP A 87 13.39 -24.85 9.68
N ASN A 88 12.18 -25.14 10.19
CA ASN A 88 11.33 -24.13 10.83
C ASN A 88 11.98 -23.41 12.03
N PRO A 89 12.59 -24.11 13.02
CA PRO A 89 13.26 -23.43 14.13
C PRO A 89 14.42 -22.54 13.68
N LEU A 90 15.12 -22.93 12.62
CA LEU A 90 16.21 -22.16 12.01
C LEU A 90 15.70 -20.91 11.30
N TYR A 91 14.52 -21.00 10.68
CA TYR A 91 13.82 -19.84 10.11
C TYR A 91 13.41 -18.86 11.21
N ASP A 92 12.74 -19.33 12.26
CA ASP A 92 12.21 -18.45 13.31
C ASP A 92 13.36 -17.71 14.01
N THR A 93 14.46 -18.43 14.27
CA THR A 93 15.70 -17.84 14.81
C THR A 93 16.28 -16.79 13.88
N PHE A 94 16.34 -17.07 12.57
CA PHE A 94 16.90 -16.13 11.59
C PHE A 94 16.05 -14.86 11.48
N VAL A 95 14.72 -14.98 11.38
CA VAL A 95 13.85 -13.80 11.30
C VAL A 95 13.92 -12.95 12.57
N ALA A 96 14.11 -13.58 13.73
CA ALA A 96 14.30 -12.86 14.98
C ALA A 96 15.64 -12.12 15.06
N GLN A 97 16.67 -12.58 14.33
CA GLN A 97 18.02 -12.02 14.37
C GLN A 97 18.31 -11.03 13.22
N THR A 98 17.71 -11.26 12.05
CA THR A 98 18.00 -10.52 10.83
C THR A 98 16.80 -9.67 10.45
N ASP A 99 16.95 -8.35 10.54
CA ASP A 99 15.89 -7.40 10.27
C ASP A 99 15.73 -7.06 8.76
N TYR A 100 15.77 -8.08 7.90
CA TYR A 100 15.75 -7.88 6.45
C TYR A 100 14.44 -7.25 5.95
N HIS A 101 13.34 -7.41 6.69
CA HIS A 101 12.05 -6.80 6.36
C HIS A 101 12.08 -5.27 6.50
N ASN A 102 12.65 -4.75 7.59
CA ASN A 102 12.77 -3.30 7.77
C ASN A 102 13.81 -2.72 6.82
N VAL A 103 14.94 -3.41 6.63
CA VAL A 103 15.97 -3.02 5.65
C VAL A 103 15.37 -2.87 4.24
N LEU A 104 14.58 -3.84 3.77
CA LEU A 104 13.88 -3.73 2.49
C LEU A 104 12.89 -2.57 2.45
N ALA A 105 12.17 -2.32 3.54
CA ALA A 105 11.22 -1.22 3.61
C ALA A 105 11.95 0.13 3.52
N ASP A 106 13.09 0.28 4.18
CA ASP A 106 13.87 1.50 4.21
C ASP A 106 14.60 1.75 2.88
N LEU A 107 15.13 0.72 2.23
CA LEU A 107 15.64 0.82 0.85
C LEU A 107 14.57 1.32 -0.13
N ARG A 108 13.34 0.79 -0.05
CA ARG A 108 12.22 1.24 -0.89
C ARG A 108 11.82 2.68 -0.60
N LYS A 109 11.86 3.11 0.67
CA LYS A 109 11.62 4.51 1.05
C LYS A 109 12.72 5.41 0.50
N TYR A 110 13.97 5.00 0.61
CA TYR A 110 15.12 5.75 0.10
C TYR A 110 15.04 5.92 -1.42
N PHE A 111 14.82 4.83 -2.15
CA PHE A 111 14.61 4.88 -3.60
C PHE A 111 13.43 5.79 -4.01
N LYS A 112 12.34 5.78 -3.24
CA LYS A 112 11.21 6.71 -3.44
C LYS A 112 11.63 8.17 -3.20
N SER A 113 12.47 8.44 -2.19
CA SER A 113 13.06 9.76 -1.93
C SER A 113 13.89 10.24 -3.11
N LEU A 114 14.81 9.41 -3.61
CA LEU A 114 15.63 9.73 -4.78
C LEU A 114 14.78 10.05 -6.02
N ARG A 115 13.72 9.26 -6.28
CA ARG A 115 12.78 9.53 -7.37
C ARG A 115 12.08 10.89 -7.22
N ASN A 116 11.74 11.29 -6.00
CA ASN A 116 11.13 12.59 -5.74
C ASN A 116 12.14 13.73 -5.96
N GLN A 117 13.38 13.56 -5.48
CA GLN A 117 14.47 14.52 -5.69
C GLN A 117 14.77 14.70 -7.19
N LYS A 118 14.78 13.60 -7.96
CA LYS A 118 14.92 13.65 -9.43
C LYS A 118 13.87 14.55 -10.08
N ARG A 119 12.59 14.33 -9.74
CA ARG A 119 11.48 15.14 -10.29
C ARG A 119 11.63 16.62 -9.92
N ALA A 120 12.10 16.89 -8.72
CA ALA A 120 12.33 18.26 -8.26
C ALA A 120 13.49 18.93 -9.02
N LEU A 121 14.58 18.22 -9.28
CA LEU A 121 15.71 18.72 -10.09
C LEU A 121 15.32 18.92 -11.56
N GLU A 122 14.59 17.98 -12.15
CA GLU A 122 14.09 18.09 -13.54
C GLU A 122 13.16 19.29 -13.72
N ALA A 123 12.34 19.61 -12.71
CA ALA A 123 11.43 20.77 -12.75
C ALA A 123 12.17 22.13 -12.78
N VAL A 124 13.45 22.17 -12.40
CA VAL A 124 14.25 23.40 -12.27
C VAL A 124 15.01 23.74 -13.56
N ILE A 125 15.15 22.78 -14.48
CA ILE A 125 15.80 23.01 -15.78
C ILE A 125 14.83 23.77 -16.72
N PRO A 126 15.13 25.02 -17.11
CA PRO A 126 14.30 25.77 -18.04
C PRO A 126 14.24 25.04 -19.40
N GLY A 127 13.02 24.78 -19.90
CA GLY A 127 12.81 24.11 -21.19
C GLY A 127 12.72 22.57 -21.15
N GLN A 128 12.75 21.94 -19.97
CA GLN A 128 12.38 20.53 -19.80
C GLN A 128 10.95 20.29 -19.32
N VAL A 129 10.14 21.36 -19.24
CA VAL A 129 8.71 21.20 -19.48
C VAL A 129 8.61 20.69 -20.92
N ALA A 130 8.49 19.36 -21.07
CA ALA A 130 7.84 18.82 -22.24
C ALA A 130 6.61 19.69 -22.51
N PRO A 131 6.26 19.99 -23.77
CA PRO A 131 5.02 20.66 -24.02
C PRO A 131 3.95 19.83 -23.30
N VAL A 132 3.29 20.46 -22.33
CA VAL A 132 1.94 20.07 -22.00
C VAL A 132 1.18 20.42 -23.27
N THR A 133 1.27 19.56 -24.28
CA THR A 133 0.23 19.47 -25.28
C THR A 133 -0.99 19.12 -24.44
N PRO A 134 -1.97 20.02 -24.27
CA PRO A 134 -3.28 19.54 -23.89
C PRO A 134 -3.63 18.60 -25.03
N ILE A 135 -3.71 17.29 -24.77
CA ILE A 135 -4.28 16.37 -25.74
C ILE A 135 -5.68 16.95 -26.02
N PRO A 136 -5.98 17.43 -27.24
CA PRO A 136 -7.37 17.62 -27.59
C PRO A 136 -7.93 16.21 -27.70
N SER A 137 -8.66 15.77 -26.67
CA SER A 137 -9.54 14.61 -26.77
C SER A 137 -10.66 14.96 -27.77
N SER A 138 -10.33 14.94 -29.05
CA SER A 138 -11.29 14.84 -30.14
C SER A 138 -11.19 13.44 -30.74
N ALA A 139 -11.60 12.46 -29.96
CA ALA A 139 -12.24 11.27 -30.49
C ALA A 139 -13.75 11.41 -30.18
N PRO A 140 -14.64 11.12 -31.15
CA PRO A 140 -16.03 11.54 -31.10
C PRO A 140 -16.76 10.86 -29.94
N LEU A 141 -17.36 11.68 -29.07
CA LEU A 141 -18.35 11.24 -28.10
C LEU A 141 -19.51 10.61 -28.88
N MET A 142 -19.65 9.29 -28.77
CA MET A 142 -20.93 8.62 -28.96
C MET A 142 -21.88 9.18 -27.91
N HIS A 143 -22.73 10.12 -28.32
CA HIS A 143 -23.75 10.73 -27.48
C HIS A 143 -24.71 9.66 -26.97
N LEU A 144 -24.74 9.42 -25.65
CA LEU A 144 -25.96 8.90 -25.05
C LEU A 144 -27.04 10.01 -25.13
N PRO A 145 -28.28 9.69 -25.53
CA PRO A 145 -29.35 10.67 -25.61
C PRO A 145 -29.66 11.23 -24.22
N LYS A 146 -29.65 12.55 -24.11
CA LYS A 146 -30.07 13.28 -22.92
C LYS A 146 -31.56 13.07 -22.71
N THR A 147 -31.93 12.25 -21.74
CA THR A 147 -33.25 12.33 -21.12
C THR A 147 -33.23 13.47 -20.13
N GLU A 148 -34.00 14.50 -20.42
CA GLU A 148 -34.20 15.68 -19.58
C GLU A 148 -34.81 15.26 -18.23
N LEU A 149 -34.15 15.65 -17.14
CA LEU A 149 -34.73 15.60 -15.80
C LEU A 149 -35.49 16.91 -15.55
N PRO A 150 -36.67 16.87 -14.91
CA PRO A 150 -37.55 18.03 -14.79
C PRO A 150 -36.96 19.10 -13.87
N THR A 151 -36.98 20.33 -14.35
CA THR A 151 -36.61 21.54 -13.62
C THR A 151 -37.65 21.83 -12.53
N PHE A 152 -37.26 21.73 -11.25
CA PHE A 152 -38.03 22.33 -10.16
C PHE A 152 -37.39 23.67 -9.78
N ALA A 153 -38.10 24.74 -10.11
CA ALA A 153 -37.83 26.08 -9.61
C ALA A 153 -38.18 26.16 -8.11
N GLY A 154 -37.32 26.82 -7.33
CA GLY A 154 -37.56 27.15 -5.93
C GLY A 154 -36.54 28.19 -5.47
N ASP A 155 -37.06 29.35 -5.10
CA ASP A 155 -36.34 30.59 -4.78
C ASP A 155 -35.30 30.47 -3.65
N TYR A 156 -34.25 31.29 -3.76
CA TYR A 156 -33.16 31.45 -2.79
C TYR A 156 -33.62 32.15 -1.49
N ALA A 157 -33.30 31.54 -0.34
CA ALA A 157 -33.22 32.19 0.97
C ALA A 157 -32.12 31.49 1.84
N PRO A 158 -31.53 32.17 2.85
CA PRO A 158 -30.11 32.05 3.26
C PRO A 158 -29.81 30.87 4.23
N PRO A 159 -28.52 30.58 4.55
CA PRO A 159 -28.04 29.24 4.88
C PRO A 159 -28.36 28.83 6.31
N PRO A 160 -28.63 27.54 6.57
CA PRO A 160 -27.86 26.89 7.64
C PRO A 160 -27.67 25.35 7.50
N GLN A 161 -26.61 24.89 8.20
CA GLN A 161 -26.36 23.54 8.75
C GLN A 161 -25.76 22.45 7.84
N ILE A 162 -24.61 21.95 8.31
CA ILE A 162 -23.86 20.79 7.82
C ILE A 162 -24.75 19.54 7.97
N VAL A 163 -25.14 18.94 6.83
CA VAL A 163 -26.09 17.81 6.79
C VAL A 163 -25.36 16.46 6.96
N PRO A 164 -25.85 15.54 7.81
CA PRO A 164 -25.27 14.21 8.10
C PRO A 164 -25.22 13.19 6.93
N ASN A 165 -25.49 13.63 5.69
CA ASN A 165 -25.70 12.72 4.55
C ASN A 165 -24.42 12.16 3.91
N VAL A 166 -23.27 12.79 4.13
CA VAL A 166 -21.98 12.30 3.60
C VAL A 166 -21.50 11.06 4.37
N ILE A 167 -21.82 10.98 5.66
CA ILE A 167 -21.49 9.85 6.55
C ILE A 167 -22.27 8.60 6.12
N ASN A 168 -23.56 8.75 5.79
CA ASN A 168 -24.42 7.64 5.35
C ASN A 168 -23.95 7.01 4.02
N HIS A 169 -23.49 7.82 3.07
CA HIS A 169 -23.01 7.31 1.79
C HIS A 169 -21.66 6.58 1.91
N THR A 170 -20.81 7.01 2.85
CA THR A 170 -19.50 6.39 3.08
C THR A 170 -19.64 5.08 3.84
N LEU A 171 -20.55 5.03 4.82
CA LEU A 171 -20.89 3.82 5.57
C LEU A 171 -21.57 2.76 4.70
N ALA A 172 -22.48 3.16 3.81
CA ALA A 172 -23.12 2.22 2.89
C ALA A 172 -22.11 1.51 1.97
N ARG A 173 -21.06 2.22 1.52
CA ARG A 173 -19.97 1.62 0.75
C ARG A 173 -19.11 0.67 1.57
N PHE A 174 -18.86 1.00 2.84
CA PHE A 174 -18.09 0.16 3.75
C PHE A 174 -18.81 -1.14 4.13
N VAL A 175 -20.11 -1.08 4.43
CA VAL A 175 -20.93 -2.28 4.70
C VAL A 175 -21.00 -3.19 3.47
N ASN A 176 -21.15 -2.61 2.28
CA ASN A 176 -21.19 -3.36 1.02
C ASN A 176 -19.82 -3.95 0.63
N PHE A 177 -18.73 -3.39 1.15
CA PHE A 177 -17.38 -3.96 1.03
C PHE A 177 -17.20 -5.15 1.98
N LEU A 178 -17.66 -5.04 3.22
CA LEU A 178 -17.57 -6.13 4.21
C LEU A 178 -18.43 -7.34 3.82
N THR A 179 -19.65 -7.14 3.29
CA THR A 179 -20.51 -8.24 2.82
C THR A 179 -19.93 -9.00 1.64
N LYS A 180 -19.08 -8.36 0.82
CA LYS A 180 -18.38 -9.02 -0.30
C LYS A 180 -17.14 -9.79 0.14
N ILE A 181 -16.44 -9.33 1.18
CA ILE A 181 -15.22 -9.98 1.67
C ILE A 181 -15.52 -11.15 2.62
N PHE A 182 -16.60 -11.06 3.40
CA PHE A 182 -16.95 -12.08 4.40
C PHE A 182 -17.10 -13.51 3.82
N PRO A 183 -17.79 -13.75 2.70
CA PRO A 183 -17.89 -15.10 2.12
C PRO A 183 -16.58 -15.61 1.49
N ILE A 184 -15.66 -14.72 1.12
CA ILE A 184 -14.32 -15.07 0.60
C ILE A 184 -13.42 -15.55 1.76
N SER A 185 -13.65 -15.05 2.97
CA SER A 185 -12.85 -15.39 4.16
C SER A 185 -13.13 -16.77 4.75
N GLN A 186 -14.30 -17.37 4.48
CA GLN A 186 -14.65 -18.69 5.02
C GLN A 186 -14.03 -19.85 4.23
N ASN A 187 -13.59 -19.63 2.99
CA ASN A 187 -13.04 -20.67 2.12
C ASN A 187 -11.50 -20.64 1.98
N THR A 188 -10.80 -19.81 2.75
CA THR A 188 -9.34 -19.69 2.65
C THR A 188 -8.64 -19.81 4.01
N PRO A 189 -7.68 -20.74 4.18
CA PRO A 189 -6.89 -20.88 5.41
C PRO A 189 -5.95 -19.68 5.68
N ILE A 190 -5.92 -18.69 4.80
CA ILE A 190 -5.09 -17.48 4.85
C ILE A 190 -5.53 -16.52 5.98
N PHE A 191 -6.79 -16.59 6.42
CA PHE A 191 -7.31 -15.67 7.44
C PHE A 191 -6.87 -15.96 8.88
N ARG A 192 -6.25 -17.12 9.15
CA ARG A 192 -5.74 -17.45 10.49
C ARG A 192 -4.60 -16.54 10.95
N ASN A 193 -3.85 -15.95 10.01
CA ASN A 193 -2.74 -15.05 10.30
C ASN A 193 -3.14 -13.56 10.40
N HIS A 194 -4.40 -13.21 10.09
CA HIS A 194 -4.91 -11.83 10.13
C HIS A 194 -5.84 -11.56 11.32
N ILE A 195 -5.67 -12.30 12.42
CA ILE A 195 -6.40 -12.05 13.69
C ILE A 195 -6.20 -10.61 14.18
N HIS A 196 -5.02 -10.01 13.95
CA HIS A 196 -4.78 -8.61 14.29
C HIS A 196 -5.61 -7.63 13.44
N PHE A 197 -5.79 -7.91 12.15
CA PHE A 197 -6.62 -7.09 11.27
C PHE A 197 -8.09 -7.18 11.69
N LEU A 198 -8.59 -8.38 12.01
CA LEU A 198 -9.95 -8.55 12.55
C LEU A 198 -10.13 -7.86 13.91
N LYS A 199 -9.14 -7.91 14.80
CA LYS A 199 -9.17 -7.21 16.09
C LYS A 199 -9.20 -5.68 15.94
N ILE A 200 -8.41 -5.14 15.01
CA ILE A 200 -8.40 -3.69 14.70
C ILE A 200 -9.74 -3.27 14.08
N LEU A 201 -10.26 -4.05 13.14
CA LEU A 201 -11.56 -3.82 12.51
C LEU A 201 -12.70 -3.88 13.56
N MET A 202 -12.66 -4.84 14.48
CA MET A 202 -13.61 -4.94 15.58
C MET A 202 -13.48 -3.80 16.58
N CYS A 203 -12.25 -3.36 16.92
CA CYS A 203 -12.06 -2.20 17.78
C CYS A 203 -12.63 -0.92 17.16
N LEU A 204 -12.45 -0.72 15.84
CA LEU A 204 -13.02 0.40 15.11
C LEU A 204 -14.56 0.36 15.08
N CYS A 205 -15.16 -0.83 15.03
CA CYS A 205 -16.62 -1.00 15.11
C CYS A 205 -17.18 -0.77 16.52
N ILE A 206 -16.45 -1.14 17.59
CA ILE A 206 -16.89 -0.97 18.99
C ILE A 206 -16.80 0.49 19.44
N HIS A 207 -15.82 1.25 18.97
CA HIS A 207 -15.60 2.64 19.39
C HIS A 207 -16.38 3.68 18.58
N SER A 208 -17.16 3.25 17.58
CA SER A 208 -18.04 4.14 16.80
C SER A 208 -19.51 3.87 17.14
N PRO A 209 -20.20 4.78 17.86
CA PRO A 209 -21.61 4.59 18.23
C PRO A 209 -22.53 4.48 17.00
N VAL A 210 -22.11 5.00 15.84
CA VAL A 210 -22.82 4.90 14.56
C VAL A 210 -22.74 3.48 13.97
N LEU A 211 -21.59 2.80 14.11
CA LEU A 211 -21.43 1.41 13.66
C LEU A 211 -22.14 0.43 14.59
N GLN A 212 -22.18 0.73 15.89
CA GLN A 212 -22.87 -0.07 16.90
C GLN A 212 -24.39 -0.14 16.64
N HIS A 213 -24.99 0.99 16.26
CA HIS A 213 -26.42 1.08 15.96
C HIS A 213 -26.81 0.32 14.68
N LEU A 214 -25.91 0.24 13.68
CA LEU A 214 -26.13 -0.54 12.46
C LEU A 214 -25.89 -2.04 12.64
N TYR A 215 -24.94 -2.44 13.50
CA TYR A 215 -24.70 -3.85 13.83
C TYR A 215 -25.90 -4.50 14.54
N GLN A 216 -26.60 -3.74 15.40
CA GLN A 216 -27.84 -4.20 16.03
C GLN A 216 -29.01 -4.41 15.05
N HIS A 217 -29.02 -3.74 13.89
CA HIS A 217 -30.10 -3.83 12.91
C HIS A 217 -29.80 -4.72 11.70
N SER A 218 -28.58 -5.26 11.57
CA SER A 218 -28.16 -6.04 10.40
C SER A 218 -27.89 -7.52 10.68
N ILE A 219 -28.06 -7.98 11.93
CA ILE A 219 -28.07 -9.42 12.23
C ILE A 219 -29.48 -9.96 11.97
N PRO A 220 -29.70 -10.88 11.01
CA PRO A 220 -30.94 -11.63 10.95
C PRO A 220 -31.06 -12.42 12.26
N ARG A 221 -32.16 -12.19 13.00
CA ARG A 221 -32.52 -13.03 14.14
C ARG A 221 -32.63 -14.47 13.62
N PHE A 222 -31.61 -15.28 13.89
CA PHE A 222 -31.78 -16.73 13.86
C PHE A 222 -32.70 -17.07 15.04
N THR A 223 -33.99 -17.13 14.76
CA THR A 223 -34.94 -17.87 15.58
C THR A 223 -34.51 -19.32 15.52
N ILE A 224 -33.82 -19.78 16.56
CA ILE A 224 -33.67 -21.21 16.82
C ILE A 224 -35.06 -21.67 17.21
N ASP A 225 -35.78 -22.25 16.24
CA ASP A 225 -37.03 -22.95 16.46
C ASP A 225 -36.69 -24.18 17.32
N ARG A 226 -36.81 -24.02 18.64
CA ARG A 226 -36.71 -25.13 19.58
C ARG A 226 -37.99 -25.93 19.47
N THR A 227 -38.00 -26.90 18.56
CA THR A 227 -38.92 -28.03 18.69
C THR A 227 -38.56 -28.76 20.00
N PRO A 228 -39.52 -28.94 20.92
CA PRO A 228 -39.25 -29.66 22.16
C PRO A 228 -39.14 -31.15 21.83
N SER A 229 -37.93 -31.68 21.91
CA SER A 229 -37.70 -33.12 22.00
C SER A 229 -38.41 -33.64 23.25
N GLN A 230 -39.52 -34.33 23.05
CA GLN A 230 -40.12 -35.14 24.10
C GLN A 230 -39.15 -36.28 24.44
N LEU A 231 -38.56 -36.17 25.63
CA LEU A 231 -38.05 -37.26 26.42
C LEU A 231 -39.22 -37.98 27.10
N TYR A 232 -39.41 -39.26 26.81
CA TYR A 232 -39.96 -40.27 27.73
C TYR A 232 -39.36 -41.61 27.27
N HIS A 233 -38.36 -42.18 27.96
CA HIS A 233 -38.34 -42.88 29.26
C HIS A 233 -38.30 -44.41 29.05
N ARG A 234 -37.22 -45.00 29.57
CA ARG A 234 -36.90 -46.43 29.79
C ARG A 234 -36.48 -47.26 28.58
#